data_AF-A0A9P8CKH1-F1
#
_entry.id   AF-A0A9P8CKH1-F1
#
_cell.length_a   1.000
_cell.length_b   1.000
_cell.length_c   1.000
_cell.angle_alpha   90.00
_cell.angle_beta   90.00
_cell.angle_gamma   90.00
#
_symmetry.space_group_name_H-M   'P 1'
#
loop_
_entity.id
_entity.type
_entity.pdbx_description
1 polymer ?
#
loop_
_entity_poly.entity_id
_entity_poly.type
_entity_poly.pdbx_seq_one_letter_code
_entity_poly.pdbx_strand_id
1 'polypeptide(L)'
;MSTAVTKGQSASPGEAKSKPTLHPVAMADTPAAQAVSIGRPALLLGALYVRMPALINDPVAALNSALPFVVLVQIAYAAICLPIAGAPTVAKSTKKPRAGEKKRTESTAPALFKASLPQSSQSFLALILTVITVPAVHILFVLFGAPLLDHVARTLLCAAHFSILAAFPLFYTRGVDAQAMLALAGAYAPLDEVSGGVLGAVLGAWLGAVPIPLDWDREWQKWPITIVVGMYLGYAVLSKGVGTLFYGKRLAKAPGEGNE
;
A
#
# COMPACT_ATOMS: atom_id res chain seq x y z
N MET A 1 13.49 41.02 -53.98
CA MET A 1 13.60 40.73 -52.55
C MET A 1 12.22 40.88 -51.93
N SER A 2 11.79 39.86 -51.17
CA SER A 2 10.76 39.88 -50.12
C SER A 2 9.30 40.21 -50.52
N THR A 3 8.27 39.49 -50.09
CA THR A 3 8.11 38.26 -49.30
C THR A 3 6.62 37.91 -49.43
N ALA A 4 6.31 36.68 -49.86
CA ALA A 4 4.94 36.15 -49.80
C ALA A 4 4.67 35.65 -48.37
N VAL A 5 3.66 36.22 -47.70
CA VAL A 5 3.18 35.74 -46.40
C VAL A 5 2.07 34.73 -46.65
N THR A 6 2.41 33.45 -46.46
CA THR A 6 1.51 32.31 -46.42
C THR A 6 0.60 32.40 -45.20
N LYS A 7 -0.71 32.34 -45.45
CA LYS A 7 -1.76 32.29 -44.44
C LYS A 7 -1.70 30.93 -43.73
N GLY A 8 -1.20 30.93 -42.49
CA GLY A 8 -1.09 29.72 -41.66
C GLY A 8 -2.43 29.08 -41.39
N GLN A 9 -2.51 27.78 -41.69
CA GLN A 9 -3.61 26.89 -41.34
C GLN A 9 -3.82 26.86 -39.82
N SER A 10 -5.08 26.89 -39.42
CA SER A 10 -5.55 26.67 -38.06
C SER A 10 -5.06 25.33 -37.51
N ALA A 11 -4.16 25.39 -36.53
CA ALA A 11 -3.82 24.24 -35.70
C ALA A 11 -5.02 23.90 -34.80
N SER A 12 -5.56 22.70 -34.99
CA SER A 12 -6.53 22.07 -34.09
C SER A 12 -5.92 21.96 -32.68
N PRO A 13 -6.66 22.28 -31.60
CA PRO A 13 -6.17 22.07 -30.24
C PRO A 13 -5.99 20.57 -30.02
N GLY A 14 -4.74 20.18 -29.75
CA GLY A 14 -4.35 18.80 -29.50
C GLY A 14 -5.16 18.17 -28.38
N GLU A 15 -5.52 16.91 -28.59
CA GLU A 15 -6.16 16.02 -27.64
C GLU A 15 -5.57 16.19 -26.23
N ALA A 16 -6.40 16.66 -25.30
CA ALA A 16 -6.15 16.52 -23.89
C ALA A 16 -5.98 15.03 -23.61
N LYS A 17 -4.73 14.58 -23.40
CA LYS A 17 -4.42 13.26 -22.85
C LYS A 17 -5.23 13.11 -21.56
N SER A 18 -6.29 12.32 -21.63
CA SER A 18 -7.09 11.95 -20.47
C SER A 18 -6.14 11.35 -19.43
N LYS A 19 -6.01 12.03 -18.28
CA LYS A 19 -5.19 11.53 -17.18
C LYS A 19 -5.66 10.12 -16.82
N PRO A 20 -4.76 9.14 -16.68
CA PRO A 20 -5.16 7.81 -16.22
C PRO A 20 -5.80 7.95 -14.84
N THR A 21 -7.09 7.66 -14.77
CA THR A 21 -7.84 7.66 -13.52
C THR A 21 -7.46 6.41 -12.75
N LEU A 22 -6.82 6.58 -11.58
CA LEU A 22 -6.49 5.45 -10.72
C LEU A 22 -7.80 4.82 -10.22
N HIS A 23 -7.92 3.50 -10.34
CA HIS A 23 -9.05 2.73 -9.84
C HIS A 23 -8.72 2.07 -8.49
N PRO A 24 -9.70 1.90 -7.59
CA PRO A 24 -9.49 1.16 -6.35
C PRO A 24 -9.17 -0.32 -6.67
N VAL A 25 -8.32 -0.91 -5.83
CA VAL A 25 -7.95 -2.32 -5.91
C VAL A 25 -9.13 -3.18 -5.44
N ALA A 26 -9.78 -3.86 -6.38
CA ALA A 26 -10.87 -4.78 -6.09
C ALA A 26 -10.34 -6.10 -5.50
N MET A 27 -10.87 -6.50 -4.34
CA MET A 27 -10.61 -7.83 -3.79
C MET A 27 -11.29 -8.91 -4.63
N ALA A 28 -10.70 -10.11 -4.65
CA ALA A 28 -11.32 -11.28 -5.26
C ALA A 28 -12.67 -11.61 -4.58
N ASP A 29 -13.73 -11.79 -5.37
CA ASP A 29 -15.08 -12.14 -4.90
C ASP A 29 -15.21 -13.66 -4.65
N THR A 30 -14.32 -14.24 -3.83
CA THR A 30 -14.39 -15.67 -3.43
C THR A 30 -14.58 -15.81 -1.91
N PRO A 31 -15.25 -16.87 -1.43
CA PRO A 31 -15.41 -17.10 0.01
C PRO A 31 -14.06 -17.27 0.71
N ALA A 32 -13.07 -17.87 0.03
CA ALA A 32 -11.70 -17.98 0.53
C ALA A 32 -11.04 -16.59 0.71
N ALA A 33 -11.19 -15.68 -0.27
CA ALA A 33 -10.66 -14.33 -0.16
C ALA A 33 -11.34 -13.54 0.97
N GLN A 34 -12.64 -13.69 1.17
CA GLN A 34 -13.34 -13.08 2.31
C GLN A 34 -12.87 -13.63 3.66
N ALA A 35 -12.69 -14.94 3.76
CA ALA A 35 -12.19 -15.58 4.98
C ALA A 35 -10.76 -15.12 5.31
N VAL A 36 -9.85 -15.09 4.33
CA VAL A 36 -8.46 -14.62 4.51
C VAL A 36 -8.42 -13.13 4.83
N SER A 37 -9.25 -12.34 4.13
CA SER A 37 -9.44 -10.91 4.36
C SER A 37 -9.79 -10.65 5.84
N ILE A 38 -10.76 -11.37 6.42
CA ILE A 38 -11.16 -11.18 7.83
C ILE A 38 -10.16 -11.82 8.81
N GLY A 39 -9.69 -13.03 8.52
CA GLY A 39 -8.85 -13.82 9.44
C GLY A 39 -7.43 -13.27 9.60
N ARG A 40 -6.89 -12.63 8.56
CA ARG A 40 -5.51 -12.13 8.56
C ARG A 40 -5.23 -11.06 9.62
N PRO A 41 -6.01 -9.97 9.76
CA PRO A 41 -5.84 -9.02 10.85
C PRO A 41 -5.86 -9.70 12.23
N ALA A 42 -6.81 -10.62 12.46
CA ALA A 42 -6.90 -11.36 13.72
C ALA A 42 -5.67 -12.24 13.95
N LEU A 43 -5.16 -12.90 12.91
CA LEU A 43 -3.97 -13.74 12.97
C LEU A 43 -2.71 -12.91 13.28
N LEU A 44 -2.54 -11.76 12.62
CA LEU A 44 -1.40 -10.86 12.85
C LEU A 44 -1.44 -10.28 14.28
N LEU A 45 -2.61 -9.84 14.75
CA LEU A 45 -2.77 -9.31 16.10
C LEU A 45 -2.65 -10.39 17.18
N GLY A 46 -3.20 -11.58 16.94
CA GLY A 46 -3.06 -12.73 17.84
C GLY A 46 -1.61 -13.17 17.96
N ALA A 47 -0.88 -13.25 16.85
CA ALA A 47 0.55 -13.57 16.85
C ALA A 47 1.37 -12.49 17.59
N LEU A 48 1.05 -11.21 17.39
CA LEU A 48 1.68 -10.11 18.13
C LEU A 48 1.40 -10.22 19.64
N TYR A 49 0.14 -10.46 20.02
CA TYR A 49 -0.28 -10.59 21.41
C TYR A 49 0.44 -11.74 22.13
N VAL A 50 0.47 -12.92 21.52
CA VAL A 50 1.18 -14.09 22.06
C VAL A 50 2.68 -13.84 22.21
N ARG A 51 3.27 -13.05 21.30
CA ARG A 51 4.70 -12.71 21.34
C ARG A 51 5.01 -11.48 22.20
N MET A 52 4.02 -10.82 22.80
CA MET A 52 4.24 -9.59 23.55
C MET A 52 5.28 -9.74 24.68
N PRO A 53 5.31 -10.83 25.48
CA PRO A 53 6.36 -11.01 26.48
C PRO A 53 7.77 -11.10 25.86
N ALA A 54 7.91 -11.80 24.74
CA ALA A 54 9.17 -11.89 24.01
C ALA A 54 9.58 -10.53 23.43
N LEU A 55 8.61 -9.78 22.89
CA LEU A 55 8.84 -8.45 22.33
C LEU A 55 9.29 -7.43 23.39
N ILE A 56 8.78 -7.54 24.61
CA ILE A 56 9.19 -6.69 25.75
C ILE A 56 10.61 -7.06 26.21
N ASN A 57 10.90 -8.35 26.36
CA ASN A 57 12.17 -8.82 26.93
C ASN A 57 13.35 -8.74 25.94
N ASP A 58 13.14 -9.17 24.70
CA ASP A 58 14.14 -9.13 23.62
C ASP A 58 13.47 -8.75 22.29
N PRO A 59 13.35 -7.43 22.00
CA PRO A 59 12.72 -6.96 20.78
C PRO A 59 13.39 -7.47 19.50
N VAL A 60 14.71 -7.68 19.51
CA VAL A 60 15.44 -8.06 18.30
C VAL A 60 15.11 -9.49 17.93
N ALA A 61 15.23 -10.44 18.87
CA ALA A 61 14.89 -11.83 18.62
C ALA A 61 13.40 -12.00 18.32
N ALA A 62 12.52 -11.28 19.03
CA ALA A 62 11.08 -11.35 18.85
C ALA A 62 10.64 -10.90 17.45
N LEU A 63 11.15 -9.75 16.98
CA LEU A 63 10.83 -9.23 15.64
C LEU A 63 11.46 -10.09 14.55
N ASN A 64 12.74 -10.45 14.68
CA ASN A 64 13.42 -11.28 13.68
C ASN A 64 12.74 -12.64 13.49
N SER A 65 12.31 -13.28 14.58
CA SER A 65 11.59 -14.56 14.51
C SER A 65 10.13 -14.43 14.05
N ALA A 66 9.50 -13.27 14.23
CA ALA A 66 8.15 -13.00 13.74
C ALA A 66 8.12 -12.64 12.25
N LEU A 67 9.21 -12.07 11.71
CA LEU A 67 9.25 -11.54 10.35
C LEU A 67 8.90 -12.59 9.26
N PRO A 68 9.44 -13.83 9.26
CA PRO A 68 9.07 -14.84 8.27
C PRO A 68 7.57 -15.17 8.30
N PHE A 69 7.00 -15.26 9.50
CA PHE A 69 5.56 -15.51 9.67
C PHE A 69 4.72 -14.39 9.06
N VAL A 70 5.09 -13.13 9.32
CA VAL A 70 4.38 -11.96 8.78
C VAL A 70 4.48 -11.92 7.26
N VAL A 71 5.67 -12.21 6.71
CA VAL A 71 5.89 -12.33 5.26
C VAL A 71 4.98 -13.39 4.65
N LEU A 72 4.92 -14.58 5.25
CA LEU A 72 4.05 -15.67 4.76
C LEU A 72 2.57 -15.30 4.77
N VAL A 73 2.11 -14.66 5.86
CA VAL A 73 0.72 -14.18 5.97
C VAL A 73 0.41 -13.14 4.90
N GLN A 74 1.35 -12.23 4.59
CA GLN A 74 1.16 -11.22 3.55
C GLN A 74 1.22 -11.80 2.14
N ILE A 75 2.09 -12.77 1.88
CA ILE A 75 2.12 -13.49 0.60
C ILE A 75 0.82 -14.26 0.39
N ALA A 76 0.32 -14.97 1.40
CA ALA A 76 -0.97 -15.67 1.32
C ALA A 76 -2.13 -14.71 1.05
N TYR A 77 -2.14 -13.55 1.73
CA TYR A 77 -3.11 -12.49 1.47
C TYR A 77 -3.06 -11.98 0.03
N ALA A 78 -1.87 -11.64 -0.46
CA ALA A 78 -1.70 -11.17 -1.82
C ALA A 78 -2.11 -12.22 -2.85
N ALA A 79 -1.74 -13.48 -2.62
CA ALA A 79 -2.05 -14.58 -3.53
C ALA A 79 -3.56 -14.90 -3.61
N ILE A 80 -4.29 -14.76 -2.50
CA ILE A 80 -5.71 -15.17 -2.43
C ILE A 80 -6.66 -14.00 -2.67
N CYS A 81 -6.30 -12.80 -2.22
CA CYS A 81 -7.24 -11.66 -2.14
C CYS A 81 -6.98 -10.58 -3.19
N LEU A 82 -5.75 -10.42 -3.68
CA LEU A 82 -5.33 -9.24 -4.44
C LEU A 82 -5.12 -9.54 -5.93
N PRO A 83 -5.48 -8.60 -6.81
CA PRO A 83 -5.10 -8.67 -8.22
C PRO A 83 -3.63 -8.33 -8.40
N ILE A 84 -3.01 -8.94 -9.41
CA ILE A 84 -1.64 -8.64 -9.84
C ILE A 84 -1.62 -7.25 -10.50
N ALA A 85 -0.54 -6.48 -10.29
CA ALA A 85 -0.36 -5.20 -10.95
C ALA A 85 -0.47 -5.32 -12.48
N GLY A 86 -1.26 -4.45 -13.10
CA GLY A 86 -1.51 -4.46 -14.54
C GLY A 86 -2.58 -5.46 -15.01
N ALA A 87 -3.15 -6.29 -14.12
CA ALA A 87 -4.34 -7.05 -14.44
C ALA A 87 -5.53 -6.10 -14.70
N PRO A 88 -6.40 -6.37 -15.69
CA PRO A 88 -7.59 -5.57 -15.91
C PRO A 88 -8.42 -5.59 -14.63
N THR A 89 -8.64 -4.41 -14.03
CA THR A 89 -9.51 -4.26 -12.87
C THR A 89 -10.90 -4.72 -13.29
N VAL A 90 -11.39 -5.81 -12.69
CA VAL A 90 -12.81 -6.17 -12.77
C VAL A 90 -13.54 -5.14 -11.91
N ALA A 91 -13.70 -3.93 -12.46
CA ALA A 91 -14.54 -2.92 -11.87
C ALA A 91 -15.93 -3.55 -11.74
N LYS A 92 -16.48 -3.57 -10.52
CA LYS A 92 -17.90 -3.84 -10.30
C LYS A 92 -18.71 -2.80 -11.09
N SER A 93 -19.01 -3.12 -12.35
CA SER A 93 -20.08 -2.48 -13.09
C SER A 93 -21.37 -2.90 -12.42
N THR A 94 -21.87 -2.08 -11.49
CA THR A 94 -23.27 -2.13 -11.04
C THR A 94 -24.25 -1.60 -12.09
N LYS A 95 -23.85 -1.53 -13.36
CA LYS A 95 -24.78 -1.38 -14.47
C LYS A 95 -24.97 -2.74 -15.14
N LYS A 96 -26.20 -3.27 -15.01
CA LYS A 96 -26.73 -4.37 -15.84
C LYS A 96 -26.23 -4.16 -17.29
N PRO A 97 -25.61 -5.16 -17.93
CA PRO A 97 -25.27 -5.03 -19.34
C PRO A 97 -26.56 -4.89 -20.13
N ARG A 98 -26.73 -3.75 -20.81
CA ARG A 98 -27.77 -3.61 -21.84
C ARG A 98 -27.24 -4.33 -23.08
N ALA A 99 -28.06 -5.18 -23.67
CA ALA A 99 -27.69 -5.95 -24.85
C ALA A 99 -27.30 -5.00 -26.00
N GLY A 100 -26.08 -5.14 -26.53
CA GLY A 100 -25.70 -4.54 -27.82
C GLY A 100 -24.41 -3.71 -27.90
N GLU A 101 -23.61 -3.57 -26.85
CA GLU A 101 -22.40 -2.72 -26.92
C GLU A 101 -21.17 -3.51 -27.45
N LYS A 102 -20.71 -3.14 -28.66
CA LYS A 102 -19.54 -3.74 -29.33
C LYS A 102 -18.25 -3.39 -28.56
N LYS A 103 -17.47 -4.42 -28.25
CA LYS A 103 -16.15 -4.35 -27.59
C LYS A 103 -15.22 -3.39 -28.35
N ARG A 104 -14.95 -2.23 -27.76
CA ARG A 104 -14.00 -1.24 -28.29
C ARG A 104 -12.58 -1.67 -27.91
N THR A 105 -11.77 -1.94 -28.93
CA THR A 105 -10.34 -2.25 -28.84
C THR A 105 -9.55 -0.95 -28.93
N GLU A 106 -8.83 -0.56 -27.88
CA GLU A 106 -7.79 0.50 -27.85
C GLU A 106 -7.13 0.46 -26.46
N SER A 107 -5.83 0.63 -26.21
CA SER A 107 -4.72 1.12 -27.04
C SER A 107 -3.35 0.60 -26.53
N THR A 108 -2.42 0.62 -27.46
CA THR A 108 -1.03 0.14 -27.43
C THR A 108 -0.15 0.90 -26.43
N ALA A 109 0.39 0.19 -25.43
CA ALA A 109 1.58 0.61 -24.69
C ALA A 109 2.62 -0.52 -24.87
N PRO A 110 3.93 -0.24 -24.89
CA PRO A 110 4.94 -1.24 -25.24
C PRO A 110 4.80 -2.49 -24.37
N ALA A 111 4.74 -3.64 -25.03
CA ALA A 111 4.33 -4.94 -24.50
C ALA A 111 5.20 -5.48 -23.34
N LEU A 112 6.31 -4.82 -23.03
CA LEU A 112 7.25 -5.21 -21.97
C LEU A 112 6.73 -4.97 -20.54
N PHE A 113 5.72 -4.12 -20.35
CA PHE A 113 5.13 -3.81 -19.02
C PHE A 113 3.68 -4.26 -18.84
N LYS A 114 3.08 -4.92 -19.85
CA LYS A 114 1.69 -5.42 -19.80
C LYS A 114 1.58 -6.94 -19.71
N ALA A 115 2.70 -7.66 -19.74
CA ALA A 115 2.71 -9.10 -19.48
C ALA A 115 2.42 -9.31 -17.99
N SER A 116 1.20 -9.73 -17.67
CA SER A 116 0.83 -10.20 -16.33
C SER A 116 1.80 -11.32 -15.95
N LEU A 117 2.79 -11.01 -15.10
CA LEU A 117 3.73 -11.99 -14.58
C LEU A 117 2.94 -13.14 -13.93
N PRO A 118 3.45 -14.39 -13.97
CA PRO A 118 2.85 -15.43 -13.16
C PRO A 118 2.88 -14.99 -11.69
N GLN A 119 1.84 -15.36 -10.95
CA GLN A 119 1.56 -14.84 -9.62
C GLN A 119 2.72 -15.00 -8.61
N SER A 120 3.49 -16.08 -8.77
CA SER A 120 4.72 -16.35 -8.02
C SER A 120 5.82 -15.32 -8.30
N SER A 121 6.06 -15.00 -9.57
CA SER A 121 7.04 -14.00 -9.98
C SER A 121 6.66 -12.59 -9.50
N GLN A 122 5.36 -12.26 -9.49
CA GLN A 122 4.90 -10.98 -8.94
C GLN A 122 5.15 -10.86 -7.44
N SER A 123 4.82 -11.92 -6.68
CA SER A 123 5.05 -11.93 -5.22
C SER A 123 6.53 -11.79 -4.89
N PHE A 124 7.39 -12.46 -5.66
CA PHE A 124 8.84 -12.38 -5.51
C PHE A 124 9.37 -10.97 -5.82
N LEU A 125 8.94 -10.38 -6.94
CA LEU A 125 9.31 -9.01 -7.31
C LEU A 125 8.85 -7.99 -6.26
N ALA A 126 7.60 -8.10 -5.79
CA ALA A 126 7.07 -7.23 -4.74
C ALA A 126 7.86 -7.38 -3.43
N LEU A 127 8.30 -8.59 -3.08
CA LEU A 127 9.14 -8.82 -1.91
C LEU A 127 10.52 -8.17 -2.04
N ILE A 128 11.17 -8.28 -3.21
CA ILE A 128 12.45 -7.61 -3.48
C ILE A 128 12.31 -6.10 -3.33
N LEU A 129 11.28 -5.51 -3.96
CA LEU A 129 11.01 -4.08 -3.85
C LEU A 129 10.74 -3.67 -2.40
N THR A 130 10.02 -4.51 -1.65
CA THR A 130 9.78 -4.28 -0.22
C THR A 130 11.08 -4.25 0.57
N VAL A 131 12.00 -5.20 0.34
CA VAL A 131 13.32 -5.21 0.99
C VAL A 131 14.12 -3.95 0.64
N ILE A 132 14.07 -3.49 -0.61
CA ILE A 132 14.73 -2.26 -1.05
C ILE A 132 14.17 -1.02 -0.33
N THR A 133 12.89 -1.01 0.08
CA THR A 133 12.33 0.11 0.85
C THR A 133 12.75 0.16 2.31
N VAL A 134 13.24 -0.94 2.89
CA VAL A 134 13.54 -1.01 4.33
C VAL A 134 14.55 0.06 4.78
N PRO A 135 15.67 0.32 4.08
CA PRO A 135 16.59 1.40 4.45
C PRO A 135 15.94 2.79 4.41
N ALA A 136 15.08 3.05 3.42
CA ALA A 136 14.37 4.33 3.32
C ALA A 136 13.39 4.53 4.50
N VAL A 137 12.66 3.48 4.88
CA VAL A 137 11.78 3.50 6.06
C VAL A 137 12.57 3.60 7.37
N HIS A 138 13.73 2.95 7.45
CA HIS A 138 14.63 3.09 8.60
C HIS A 138 15.09 4.54 8.77
N ILE A 139 15.55 5.18 7.69
CA ILE A 139 15.93 6.61 7.69
C ILE A 139 14.72 7.46 8.10
N LEU A 140 13.52 7.15 7.60
CA LEU A 140 12.31 7.85 8.00
C LEU A 140 12.07 7.75 9.51
N PHE A 141 12.13 6.56 10.10
CA PHE A 141 11.98 6.41 11.55
C PHE A 141 13.02 7.21 12.33
N VAL A 142 14.27 7.22 11.87
CA VAL A 142 15.33 8.03 12.47
C VAL A 142 15.00 9.53 12.39
N LEU A 143 14.55 10.02 11.24
CA LEU A 143 14.13 11.42 11.06
C LEU A 143 12.92 11.79 11.94
N PHE A 144 12.05 10.82 12.26
CA PHE A 144 10.93 10.98 13.17
C PHE A 144 11.28 10.72 14.65
N GLY A 145 12.57 10.59 14.98
CA GLY A 145 13.06 10.55 16.37
C GLY A 145 13.48 9.18 16.87
N ALA A 146 13.61 8.17 16.00
CA ALA A 146 14.24 6.90 16.40
C ALA A 146 15.74 7.10 16.70
N PRO A 147 16.31 6.36 17.66
CA PRO A 147 17.73 6.43 17.95
C PRO A 147 18.61 6.11 16.72
N LEU A 148 19.61 6.97 16.47
CA LEU A 148 20.44 6.94 15.25
C LEU A 148 21.51 5.83 15.27
N LEU A 149 22.22 5.71 16.38
CA LEU A 149 23.36 4.80 16.56
C LEU A 149 23.05 3.70 17.59
N ASP A 150 22.25 4.02 18.60
CA ASP A 150 21.74 3.04 19.53
C ASP A 150 20.58 2.29 18.89
N HIS A 151 20.47 0.98 19.09
CA HIS A 151 19.31 0.20 18.64
C HIS A 151 19.08 0.09 17.12
N VAL A 152 20.13 0.21 16.29
CA VAL A 152 20.05 0.08 14.82
C VAL A 152 19.26 -1.17 14.40
N ALA A 153 19.55 -2.33 15.00
CA ALA A 153 18.86 -3.58 14.71
C ALA A 153 17.34 -3.51 15.00
N ARG A 154 16.94 -2.86 16.10
CA ARG A 154 15.54 -2.70 16.48
C ARG A 154 14.80 -1.79 15.50
N THR A 155 15.42 -0.67 15.13
CA THR A 155 14.87 0.28 14.16
C THR A 155 14.78 -0.35 12.77
N LEU A 156 15.79 -1.11 12.35
CA LEU A 156 15.80 -1.82 11.06
C LEU A 156 14.72 -2.91 11.01
N LEU A 157 14.56 -3.70 12.06
CA LEU A 157 13.51 -4.72 12.14
C LEU A 157 12.11 -4.07 12.20
N CYS A 158 11.94 -2.98 12.95
CA CYS A 158 10.69 -2.21 12.93
C CYS A 158 10.37 -1.69 11.51
N ALA A 159 11.37 -1.17 10.79
CA ALA A 159 11.25 -0.76 9.40
C ALA A 159 10.89 -1.93 8.47
N ALA A 160 11.47 -3.11 8.68
CA ALA A 160 11.13 -4.32 7.92
C ALA A 160 9.67 -4.73 8.13
N HIS A 161 9.17 -4.69 9.37
CA HIS A 161 7.78 -4.95 9.70
C HIS A 161 6.84 -3.90 9.08
N PHE A 162 7.21 -2.63 9.09
CA PHE A 162 6.44 -1.58 8.40
C PHE A 162 6.39 -1.83 6.89
N SER A 163 7.53 -2.07 6.26
CA SER A 163 7.63 -2.31 4.82
C SER A 163 6.80 -3.53 4.40
N ILE A 164 6.86 -4.65 5.12
CA ILE A 164 6.06 -5.83 4.76
C ILE A 164 4.55 -5.64 4.97
N LEU A 165 4.12 -4.82 5.95
CA LEU A 165 2.69 -4.52 6.13
C LEU A 165 2.19 -3.53 5.08
N ALA A 166 2.91 -2.43 4.85
CA ALA A 166 2.46 -1.30 4.04
C ALA A 166 2.95 -1.36 2.58
N ALA A 167 4.25 -1.55 2.35
CA ALA A 167 4.85 -1.46 1.02
C ALA A 167 4.61 -2.72 0.17
N PHE A 168 4.63 -3.92 0.78
CA PHE A 168 4.46 -5.16 0.02
C PHE A 168 3.11 -5.27 -0.72
N PRO A 169 1.94 -5.09 -0.06
CA PRO A 169 0.66 -5.15 -0.78
C PRO A 169 0.52 -4.03 -1.82
N LEU A 170 1.18 -2.89 -1.59
CA LEU A 170 1.23 -1.77 -2.51
C LEU A 170 2.00 -2.13 -3.79
N PHE A 171 3.21 -2.66 -3.68
CA PHE A 171 3.99 -3.11 -4.83
C PHE A 171 3.34 -4.29 -5.56
N TYR A 172 2.70 -5.19 -4.83
CA TYR A 172 1.99 -6.32 -5.43
C TYR A 172 0.86 -5.86 -6.37
N THR A 173 0.07 -4.88 -5.95
CA THR A 173 -1.16 -4.45 -6.64
C THR A 173 -0.95 -3.30 -7.61
N ARG A 174 -0.05 -2.36 -7.29
CA ARG A 174 0.17 -1.14 -8.08
C ARG A 174 1.55 -1.08 -8.75
N GLY A 175 2.44 -2.02 -8.44
CA GLY A 175 3.81 -2.02 -8.97
C GLY A 175 4.58 -0.75 -8.60
N VAL A 176 5.51 -0.36 -9.46
CA VAL A 176 6.30 0.89 -9.34
C VAL A 176 5.72 1.96 -10.27
N ASP A 177 4.41 2.18 -10.21
CA ASP A 177 3.77 3.28 -10.95
C ASP A 177 3.92 4.61 -10.19
N ALA A 178 4.66 5.55 -10.77
CA ALA A 178 4.90 6.86 -10.18
C ALA A 178 3.60 7.65 -9.93
N GLN A 179 2.60 7.51 -10.80
CA GLN A 179 1.32 8.21 -10.63
C GLN A 179 0.52 7.62 -9.47
N ALA A 180 0.47 6.29 -9.33
CA ALA A 180 -0.11 5.64 -8.17
C ALA A 180 0.58 6.03 -6.85
N MET A 181 1.92 6.09 -6.84
CA MET A 181 2.67 6.49 -5.64
C MET A 181 2.39 7.95 -5.27
N LEU A 182 2.39 8.86 -6.23
CA LEU A 182 2.06 10.27 -6.02
C LEU A 182 0.61 10.44 -5.54
N ALA A 183 -0.32 9.65 -6.08
CA ALA A 183 -1.72 9.65 -5.65
C ALA A 183 -1.90 9.21 -4.20
N LEU A 184 -1.16 8.19 -3.79
CA LEU A 184 -1.20 7.72 -2.41
C LEU A 184 -0.57 8.76 -1.47
N ALA A 185 0.59 9.32 -1.84
CA ALA A 185 1.28 10.35 -1.08
C ALA A 185 0.46 11.64 -0.95
N GLY A 186 -0.24 12.04 -2.01
CA GLY A 186 -1.13 13.20 -2.04
C GLY A 186 -2.54 12.94 -1.51
N ALA A 187 -2.81 11.76 -0.95
CA ALA A 187 -4.12 11.35 -0.43
C ALA A 187 -5.29 11.46 -1.42
N TYR A 188 -5.03 11.48 -2.73
CA TYR A 188 -6.04 11.52 -3.79
C TYR A 188 -6.20 10.18 -4.52
N ALA A 189 -5.45 9.15 -4.13
CA ALA A 189 -5.71 7.78 -4.55
C ALA A 189 -7.10 7.33 -4.03
N PRO A 190 -7.86 6.56 -4.84
CA PRO A 190 -9.06 5.90 -4.36
C PRO A 190 -8.71 4.98 -3.18
N LEU A 191 -9.55 5.06 -2.16
CA LEU A 191 -9.43 4.29 -0.95
C LEU A 191 -9.83 2.83 -1.20
N ASP A 192 -8.99 1.91 -0.76
CA ASP A 192 -9.20 0.47 -0.76
C ASP A 192 -8.49 -0.16 0.46
N GLU A 193 -8.54 -1.49 0.55
CA GLU A 193 -7.90 -2.19 1.67
C GLU A 193 -6.38 -1.97 1.72
N VAL A 194 -5.73 -1.85 0.57
CA VAL A 194 -4.28 -1.66 0.50
C VAL A 194 -3.91 -0.25 0.98
N SER A 195 -4.59 0.79 0.47
CA SER A 195 -4.36 2.17 0.93
C SER A 195 -4.74 2.33 2.39
N GLY A 196 -5.81 1.68 2.84
CA GLY A 196 -6.22 1.61 4.24
C GLY A 196 -5.16 0.97 5.14
N GLY A 197 -4.53 -0.10 4.67
CA GLY A 197 -3.42 -0.74 5.36
C GLY A 197 -2.23 0.19 5.49
N VAL A 198 -1.82 0.86 4.41
CA VAL A 198 -0.71 1.84 4.44
C VAL A 198 -1.03 2.97 5.42
N LEU A 199 -2.20 3.60 5.29
CA LEU A 199 -2.65 4.67 6.19
C LEU A 199 -2.70 4.19 7.64
N GLY A 200 -3.18 2.97 7.86
CA GLY A 200 -3.25 2.32 9.17
C GLY A 200 -1.89 2.08 9.80
N ALA A 201 -0.94 1.56 9.05
CA ALA A 201 0.42 1.35 9.54
C ALA A 201 1.09 2.69 9.92
N VAL A 202 0.91 3.73 9.07
CA VAL A 202 1.45 5.08 9.33
C VAL A 202 0.83 5.71 10.57
N LEU A 203 -0.50 5.82 10.61
CA LEU A 203 -1.20 6.43 11.76
C LEU A 203 -1.00 5.62 13.03
N GLY A 204 -1.00 4.29 12.91
CA GLY A 204 -0.73 3.39 14.02
C GLY A 204 0.67 3.56 14.60
N ALA A 205 1.70 3.58 13.75
CA ALA A 205 3.08 3.82 14.19
C ALA A 205 3.23 5.20 14.84
N TRP A 206 2.61 6.23 14.25
CA TRP A 206 2.63 7.59 14.79
C TRP A 206 1.94 7.69 16.16
N LEU A 207 0.75 7.13 16.32
CA LEU A 207 0.06 7.04 17.61
C LEU A 207 0.84 6.19 18.63
N GLY A 208 1.52 5.15 18.15
CA GLY A 208 2.42 4.32 18.95
C GLY A 208 3.64 5.08 19.49
N ALA A 209 3.98 6.26 18.94
CA ALA A 209 5.05 7.09 19.46
C ALA A 209 4.62 7.90 20.69
N VAL A 210 3.32 8.20 20.84
CA VAL A 210 2.78 9.03 21.93
C VAL A 210 3.11 8.51 23.33
N PRO A 211 3.09 7.19 23.63
CA PRO A 211 3.43 6.69 24.96
C PRO A 211 4.90 6.78 25.32
N ILE A 212 5.82 7.01 24.36
CA ILE A 212 7.27 6.98 24.60
C ILE A 212 7.71 8.19 25.45
N PRO A 213 7.37 9.46 25.11
CA PRO A 213 7.78 10.63 25.91
C PRO A 213 7.06 10.74 27.26
N LEU A 214 5.94 10.04 27.42
CA LEU A 214 5.18 10.05 28.67
C LEU A 214 5.86 9.24 29.78
N ASP A 215 6.83 8.38 29.39
CA ASP A 215 7.79 7.67 30.23
C ASP A 215 7.22 7.22 31.58
N TRP A 216 6.27 6.28 31.53
CA TRP A 216 5.68 5.66 32.72
C TRP A 216 6.63 4.64 33.37
N ASP A 217 7.93 4.70 33.07
CA ASP A 217 8.97 3.76 33.50
C ASP A 217 8.60 2.29 33.26
N ARG A 218 7.93 1.98 32.13
CA ARG A 218 7.52 0.61 31.79
C ARG A 218 8.33 0.05 30.63
N GLU A 219 8.72 -1.22 30.77
CA GLU A 219 9.45 -1.97 29.74
C GLU A 219 8.72 -1.97 28.39
N TRP A 220 7.38 -2.01 28.38
CA TRP A 220 6.59 -2.01 27.16
C TRP A 220 6.60 -0.66 26.40
N GLN A 221 7.03 0.44 27.03
CA GLN A 221 7.15 1.77 26.38
C GLN A 221 8.45 1.93 25.59
N LYS A 222 9.43 1.05 25.79
CA LYS A 222 10.75 1.18 25.15
C LYS A 222 10.65 1.05 23.63
N TRP A 223 11.50 1.80 22.93
CA TRP A 223 11.65 1.67 21.48
C TRP A 223 12.06 0.23 21.09
N PRO A 224 11.39 -0.41 20.10
CA PRO A 224 10.33 0.08 19.20
C PRO A 224 8.94 -0.50 19.54
N ILE A 225 8.71 -0.96 20.77
CA ILE A 225 7.60 -1.85 21.13
C ILE A 225 6.23 -1.21 20.84
N THR A 226 6.00 0.01 21.34
CA THR A 226 4.72 0.71 21.16
C THR A 226 4.46 1.09 19.69
N ILE A 227 5.52 1.38 18.94
CA ILE A 227 5.45 1.67 17.50
C ILE A 227 4.99 0.43 16.74
N VAL A 228 5.60 -0.73 17.04
CA VAL A 228 5.21 -2.01 16.43
C VAL A 228 3.76 -2.33 16.77
N VAL A 229 3.36 -2.20 18.04
CA VAL A 229 1.98 -2.46 18.46
C VAL A 229 1.00 -1.53 17.75
N GLY A 230 1.27 -0.22 17.76
CA GLY A 230 0.43 0.77 17.12
C GLY A 230 0.31 0.52 15.61
N MET A 231 1.42 0.24 14.93
CA MET A 231 1.45 -0.07 13.51
C MET A 231 0.60 -1.29 13.14
N TYR A 232 0.70 -2.39 13.90
CA TYR A 232 -0.08 -3.60 13.66
C TYR A 232 -1.58 -3.37 13.91
N LEU A 233 -1.92 -2.68 15.00
CA LEU A 233 -3.31 -2.32 15.33
C LEU A 233 -3.92 -1.41 14.27
N GLY A 234 -3.21 -0.33 13.92
CA GLY A 234 -3.65 0.61 12.90
C GLY A 234 -3.80 -0.07 11.55
N TYR A 235 -2.84 -0.90 11.14
CA TYR A 235 -2.92 -1.69 9.93
C TYR A 235 -4.15 -2.61 9.90
N ALA A 236 -4.38 -3.36 10.98
CA ALA A 236 -5.51 -4.28 11.11
C ALA A 236 -6.86 -3.55 11.00
N VAL A 237 -7.01 -2.43 11.71
CA VAL A 237 -8.26 -1.66 11.76
C VAL A 237 -8.52 -0.94 10.45
N LEU A 238 -7.55 -0.19 9.93
CA LEU A 238 -7.78 0.68 8.78
C LEU A 238 -7.73 -0.07 7.44
N SER A 239 -7.00 -1.18 7.32
CA SER A 239 -7.09 -2.02 6.10
C SER A 239 -8.52 -2.50 5.88
N LYS A 240 -9.16 -3.07 6.90
CA LYS A 240 -10.58 -3.49 6.82
C LYS A 240 -11.53 -2.31 6.76
N GLY A 241 -11.38 -1.35 7.67
CA GLY A 241 -12.31 -0.24 7.81
C GLY A 241 -12.39 0.60 6.54
N VAL A 242 -11.24 0.97 5.96
CA VAL A 242 -11.19 1.71 4.71
C VAL A 242 -11.67 0.87 3.53
N GLY A 243 -11.21 -0.38 3.44
CA GLY A 243 -11.58 -1.31 2.37
C GLY A 243 -13.07 -1.66 2.32
N THR A 244 -13.82 -1.43 3.40
CA THR A 244 -15.26 -1.71 3.48
C THR A 244 -16.12 -0.44 3.51
N LEU A 245 -15.83 0.52 4.40
CA LEU A 245 -16.67 1.70 4.63
C LEU A 245 -16.37 2.86 3.68
N PHE A 246 -15.14 2.93 3.17
CA PHE A 246 -14.66 4.05 2.36
C PHE A 246 -14.17 3.62 0.98
N TYR A 247 -14.47 2.39 0.55
CA TYR A 247 -14.04 1.85 -0.73
C TYR A 247 -14.40 2.77 -1.91
N GLY A 248 -13.42 3.12 -2.73
CA GLY A 248 -13.54 3.98 -3.90
C GLY A 248 -13.64 5.48 -3.61
N LYS A 249 -13.79 5.91 -2.35
CA LYS A 249 -13.77 7.34 -1.99
C LYS A 249 -12.34 7.88 -2.07
N ARG A 250 -12.18 9.20 -2.16
CA ARG A 250 -10.87 9.88 -2.12
C ARG A 250 -10.85 10.87 -0.95
N LEU A 251 -9.71 11.02 -0.29
CA LEU A 251 -9.57 11.99 0.81
C LEU A 251 -9.30 13.40 0.28
N ALA A 252 -8.53 13.49 -0.81
CA ALA A 252 -8.24 14.73 -1.50
C ALA A 252 -8.64 14.63 -2.99
N LYS A 253 -8.84 15.80 -3.59
CA LYS A 253 -9.13 15.94 -5.01
C LYS A 253 -7.85 15.85 -5.83
N ALA A 254 -7.93 15.31 -7.05
CA ALA A 254 -6.74 15.21 -7.88
C ALA A 254 -6.31 16.60 -8.39
N PRO A 255 -5.00 16.88 -8.53
CA PRO A 255 -4.51 18.14 -9.06
C PRO A 255 -5.12 18.44 -10.44
N GLY A 256 -5.85 19.56 -10.55
CA GLY A 256 -6.48 20.02 -11.79
C GLY A 256 -7.96 19.64 -11.97
N GLU A 257 -8.58 18.94 -11.02
CA GLU A 257 -10.05 18.89 -10.98
C GLU A 257 -10.54 20.20 -10.30
N GLY A 258 -10.91 21.21 -11.08
CA GLY A 258 -11.49 22.47 -10.55
C GLY A 258 -12.85 22.24 -9.88
N ASN A 259 -13.22 23.07 -8.90
CA ASN A 259 -14.56 23.04 -8.31
C ASN A 259 -15.56 23.43 -9.40
N GLU A 260 -16.35 22.46 -9.88
CA GLU A 260 -17.59 22.75 -10.60
C GLU A 260 -18.63 23.30 -9.61
#